data_AF-A0A3A0E2C1-F1
#
_entry.id   AF-A0A3A0E2C1-F1
#
_cell.length_a   1.000
_cell.length_b   1.000
_cell.length_c   1.000
_cell.angle_alpha   90.00
_cell.angle_beta   90.00
_cell.angle_gamma   90.00
#
_symmetry.space_group_name_H-M   'P 1'
#
loop_
_entity.id
_entity.type
_entity.pdbx_description
1 polymer ?
#
loop_
_entity_poly.entity_id
_entity_poly.type
_entity_poly.pdbx_seq_one_letter_code
_entity_poly.pdbx_strand_id
1 'polypeptide(L)' 'MPRNPAQIGPYQCGAGQPLLWIAGPCVLEDYASARTIAEALKRIAAELGVNLVFKASFDKANR' A
#
# COMPACT_ATOMS: atom_id res chain seq x y z
N MET A 1 18.20 -12.93 -11.40
CA MET A 1 16.79 -12.70 -11.79
C MET A 1 16.06 -12.10 -10.61
N PRO A 2 15.19 -11.08 -10.79
CA PRO A 2 14.36 -10.62 -9.67
C PRO A 2 13.53 -11.81 -9.16
N ARG A 3 13.43 -11.99 -7.83
CA ARG A 3 12.56 -13.01 -7.24
C ARG A 3 11.12 -12.69 -7.63
N ASN A 4 10.49 -13.60 -8.35
CA ASN A 4 9.12 -13.49 -8.79
C ASN A 4 8.39 -14.81 -8.44
N PRO A 5 7.43 -14.81 -7.51
CA PRO A 5 6.92 -13.64 -6.77
C PRO A 5 7.85 -13.15 -5.64
N ALA A 6 7.71 -11.86 -5.30
CA ALA A 6 8.38 -11.23 -4.17
C ALA A 6 7.52 -11.31 -2.90
N GLN A 7 8.13 -11.61 -1.75
CA GLN A 7 7.45 -11.62 -0.45
C GLN A 7 7.34 -10.19 0.11
N ILE A 8 6.13 -9.75 0.46
CA ILE A 8 5.85 -8.43 1.04
C ILE A 8 4.97 -8.63 2.28
N GLY A 9 5.59 -8.73 3.46
CA GLY A 9 4.87 -9.03 4.70
C GLY A 9 4.06 -10.32 4.57
N PRO A 10 2.72 -10.30 4.73
CA PRO A 10 1.87 -11.48 4.55
C PRO A 10 1.54 -11.79 3.08
N TYR A 11 1.93 -10.95 2.12
CA TYR A 11 1.54 -11.06 0.71
C TYR A 11 2.68 -11.57 -0.18
N GLN A 12 2.30 -12.11 -1.34
CA GLN A 12 3.20 -12.37 -2.45
C GLN A 12 2.81 -11.46 -3.62
N CYS A 13 3.79 -10.81 -4.26
CA CYS A 13 3.60 -9.89 -5.38
C CYS A 13 4.39 -10.36 -6.59
N GLY A 14 3.70 -10.73 -7.67
CA GLY A 14 4.33 -11.27 -8.87
C GLY A 14 3.37 -12.08 -9.73
N ALA A 15 3.93 -12.82 -10.68
CA ALA A 15 3.15 -13.64 -11.61
C ALA A 15 2.32 -14.70 -10.86
N GLY A 16 1.05 -14.83 -11.22
CA GLY A 16 0.12 -15.81 -10.64
C GLY A 16 -0.35 -15.51 -9.21
N GLN A 17 -0.03 -14.34 -8.65
CA GLN A 17 -0.50 -13.92 -7.32
C GLN A 17 -1.72 -12.99 -7.40
N PRO A 18 -2.55 -12.90 -6.34
CA PRO A 18 -3.64 -11.93 -6.27
C PRO A 18 -3.14 -10.50 -6.44
N LEU A 19 -4.00 -9.62 -6.98
CA LEU A 19 -3.68 -8.20 -7.16
C LEU A 19 -3.32 -7.56 -5.81
N LEU A 20 -2.20 -6.83 -5.78
CA LEU A 20 -1.75 -6.06 -4.64
C LEU A 20 -1.67 -4.58 -5.00
N TRP A 21 -2.38 -3.76 -4.23
CA TRP A 21 -2.34 -2.31 -4.33
C TRP A 21 -1.29 -1.71 -3.40
N ILE A 22 -0.54 -0.74 -3.92
CA ILE A 22 0.30 0.14 -3.12
C ILE A 22 -0.32 1.53 -3.23
N ALA A 23 -1.01 1.98 -2.17
CA ALA A 23 -1.82 3.18 -2.22
C ALA A 23 -1.74 3.99 -0.92
N GLY A 24 -1.91 5.30 -1.03
CA GLY A 24 -1.91 6.23 0.09
C GLY A 24 -1.53 7.64 -0.35
N PRO A 25 -1.39 8.58 0.60
CA PRO A 25 -1.09 9.97 0.29
C PRO A 25 0.33 10.12 -0.27
N CYS A 26 0.56 11.22 -0.99
CA CYS A 26 1.89 11.53 -1.51
C CYS A 26 2.93 11.64 -0.37
N VAL A 27 2.55 12.31 0.73
CA VAL A 27 3.38 12.58 1.92
C VAL A 27 2.56 12.36 3.19
N LEU A 28 3.23 12.06 4.30
CA LEU A 28 2.64 12.10 5.64
C LEU A 28 2.58 13.55 6.13
N GLU A 29 1.38 14.11 6.19
CA GLU A 29 1.14 15.46 6.72
C GLU A 29 0.97 15.44 8.24
N ASP A 30 0.07 14.58 8.73
CA ASP A 30 -0.16 14.32 10.14
C ASP A 30 -0.73 12.91 10.34
N TYR A 31 -0.74 12.45 11.60
CA TYR A 31 -1.22 11.11 11.95
C TYR A 31 -2.72 10.92 11.69
N ALA A 32 -3.56 11.92 11.98
CA ALA A 32 -5.01 11.80 11.88
C ALA A 32 -5.46 11.66 10.42
N SER A 33 -4.90 12.50 9.55
CA SER A 33 -5.10 12.44 8.10
C SER A 33 -4.62 11.11 7.52
N ALA A 34 -3.41 10.67 7.88
CA ALA A 34 -2.87 9.39 7.43
C ALA A 34 -3.71 8.20 7.89
N ARG A 35 -4.15 8.20 9.15
CA ARG A 35 -5.01 7.17 9.74
C ARG A 35 -6.35 7.09 9.00
N THR A 36 -6.98 8.22 8.74
CA THR A 36 -8.27 8.31 8.04
C THR A 36 -8.18 7.72 6.63
N ILE A 37 -7.13 8.08 5.88
CA ILE A 37 -6.89 7.54 4.53
C ILE A 37 -6.63 6.03 4.60
N ALA A 38 -5.80 5.58 5.54
CA ALA A 38 -5.49 4.16 5.70
C ALA A 38 -6.74 3.32 6.03
N GLU A 39 -7.64 3.81 6.88
CA GLU A 39 -8.91 3.12 7.18
C GLU A 39 -9.82 3.02 5.96
N ALA A 40 -9.97 4.12 5.21
CA ALA A 40 -10.77 4.14 3.99
C ALA A 40 -10.22 3.16 2.95
N LEU A 41 -8.91 3.17 2.70
CA LEU A 41 -8.26 2.24 1.77
C LEU A 41 -8.41 0.79 2.22
N LYS A 42 -8.24 0.51 3.53
CA LYS A 42 -8.41 -0.85 4.08
C LYS A 42 -9.84 -1.36 3.86
N ARG A 43 -10.85 -0.52 4.08
CA ARG A 43 -12.27 -0.87 3.85
C ARG A 43 -12.51 -1.19 2.37
N ILE A 44 -12.09 -0.31 1.47
CA ILE A 44 -12.25 -0.50 0.01
C ILE A 44 -11.53 -1.76 -0.47
N ALA A 45 -10.30 -2.00 -0.01
CA ALA A 45 -9.54 -3.18 -0.39
C ALA A 45 -10.21 -4.48 0.08
N ALA A 46 -10.81 -4.48 1.27
CA ALA A 46 -11.57 -5.62 1.78
C ALA A 46 -12.85 -5.87 0.97
N GLU A 47 -13.59 -4.81 0.61
CA GLU A 47 -14.79 -4.91 -0.24
C GLU A 47 -14.47 -5.47 -1.64
N LEU A 48 -13.31 -5.10 -2.21
CA LEU A 48 -12.87 -5.56 -3.53
C LEU A 48 -12.10 -6.89 -3.49
N GLY A 49 -11.75 -7.41 -2.30
CA GLY A 49 -10.96 -8.62 -2.15
C GLY A 49 -9.51 -8.49 -2.66
N VAL A 50 -8.92 -7.30 -2.62
CA VAL A 50 -7.54 -7.03 -3.07
C VAL A 50 -6.58 -6.87 -1.90
N ASN A 51 -5.32 -7.26 -2.09
CA ASN A 51 -4.27 -7.01 -1.10
C ASN A 51 -3.88 -5.54 -1.09
N LEU A 52 -3.52 -4.99 0.07
CA LEU A 52 -3.18 -3.57 0.22
C LEU A 52 -1.91 -3.38 1.05
N VAL A 53 -1.00 -2.57 0.51
CA VAL A 53 0.12 -1.95 1.22
C VAL A 53 -0.12 -0.44 1.27
N PHE A 54 -0.26 0.11 2.47
CA PHE A 54 -0.35 1.55 2.64
C PHE A 54 1.02 2.20 2.35
N LYS A 55 1.04 3.24 1.52
CA LYS A 55 2.26 3.99 1.19
C LYS A 55 2.07 5.48 1.42
N ALA A 56 3.06 6.09 2.06
CA ALA A 56 3.23 7.53 2.11
C ALA A 56 4.73 7.84 2.19
N SER A 57 5.14 9.00 1.67
CA SER A 57 6.53 9.47 1.88
C SER A 57 6.61 10.21 3.22
N PHE A 58 7.66 9.96 4.02
CA PHE A 58 7.93 10.79 5.20
C PHE A 58 8.51 12.15 4.81
N ASP A 59 9.39 12.16 3.82
CA ASP A 59 10.04 13.37 3.29
C ASP A 59 10.01 13.38 1.75
N LYS A 60 10.13 14.58 1.15
CA LYS A 60 10.32 14.79 -0.28
C LYS A 60 11.59 15.60 -0.50
N ALA A 61 12.69 14.90 -0.79
CA ALA A 61 14.03 15.47 -0.96
C ALA A 61 14.23 16.30 -2.25
N ASN A 62 13.18 16.48 -3.04
CA ASN A 62 13.19 17.11 -4.35
C ASN A 62 12.33 18.39 -4.38
N ARG A 63 12.26 19.09 -3.24
CA ARG A 63 11.60 20.38 -3.09
C ARG A 63 12.60 21.48 -2.78
#